data_AF-A0AAD5BMD5-F1
#
_entry.id   AF-A0AAD5BMD5-F1
#
_cell.length_a   1.000
_cell.length_b   1.000
_cell.length_c   1.000
_cell.angle_alpha   90.00
_cell.angle_beta   90.00
_cell.angle_gamma   90.00
#
_symmetry.space_group_name_H-M   'P 1'
#
loop_
_entity.id
_entity.type
_entity.pdbx_description
1 polymer ?
#
loop_
_entity_poly.entity_id
_entity_poly.type
_entity_poly.pdbx_seq_one_letter_code
_entity_poly.pdbx_strand_id
1 'polypeptide(L)'
;MELTFDHLQSCYQNGRLPQVFEALLQSFQSTVLTAYKSKFAQFVMFYACSLDPEDCGTQFVSRLLEIFKSTIYPQDWRMSAVAYLASYLSRARFLLPSYVTIILERLACTFFVSCFNLLHNHD
;
A
#
# COMPACT_ATOMS: atom_id res chain seq x y z
N MET A 1 11.10 -3.37 17.32
CA MET A 1 9.77 -3.37 16.67
C MET A 1 8.78 -4.29 17.39
N GLU A 2 9.25 -5.24 18.19
CA GLU A 2 8.41 -6.17 18.99
C GLU A 2 7.30 -5.47 19.79
N LEU A 3 7.63 -4.48 20.64
CA LEU A 3 6.63 -3.72 21.40
C LEU A 3 5.56 -3.05 20.52
N THR A 4 5.93 -2.59 19.32
CA THR A 4 4.99 -1.98 18.37
C THR A 4 4.04 -3.05 17.81
N PHE A 5 4.55 -4.24 17.51
CA PHE A 5 3.75 -5.36 17.05
C PHE A 5 2.83 -5.88 18.15
N ASP A 6 3.33 -6.03 19.37
CA ASP A 6 2.50 -6.41 20.53
C ASP A 6 1.37 -5.41 20.76
N HIS A 7 1.67 -4.11 20.62
CA HIS A 7 0.65 -3.07 20.71
C HIS A 7 -0.41 -3.20 19.60
N LEU A 8 0.00 -3.43 18.35
CA LEU A 8 -0.92 -3.63 17.23
C LEU A 8 -1.79 -4.88 17.42
N GLN A 9 -1.20 -5.98 17.88
CA GLN A 9 -1.90 -7.21 18.21
C GLN A 9 -2.93 -6.97 19.32
N SER A 10 -2.56 -6.24 20.37
CA SER A 10 -3.48 -5.85 21.43
C SER A 10 -4.60 -4.97 20.90
N CYS A 11 -4.32 -3.98 20.05
CA CYS A 11 -5.34 -3.15 19.43
C CYS A 11 -6.31 -3.98 18.58
N TYR A 12 -5.81 -4.95 17.82
CA TYR A 12 -6.64 -5.89 17.05
C TYR A 12 -7.56 -6.70 17.95
N GLN A 13 -7.03 -7.33 19.00
CA GLN A 13 -7.82 -8.12 19.95
C GLN A 13 -8.90 -7.30 20.66
N ASN A 14 -8.68 -6.00 20.84
CA ASN A 14 -9.63 -5.07 21.45
C ASN A 14 -10.53 -4.35 20.44
N GLY A 15 -10.50 -4.69 19.14
CA GLY A 15 -11.31 -4.05 18.10
C GLY A 15 -10.94 -2.60 17.78
N ARG A 16 -9.74 -2.16 18.17
CA ARG A 16 -9.22 -0.79 18.00
C ARG A 16 -8.24 -0.64 16.83
N LEU A 17 -7.95 -1.73 16.10
CA LEU A 17 -6.97 -1.70 15.02
C LEU A 17 -7.35 -0.71 13.90
N PRO A 18 -8.61 -0.63 13.41
CA PRO A 18 -8.94 0.28 12.32
C PRO A 18 -8.65 1.76 12.63
N GLN A 19 -8.92 2.22 13.86
CA GLN A 19 -8.67 3.62 14.25
C GLN A 19 -7.17 3.91 14.33
N VAL A 20 -6.38 2.97 14.85
CA VAL A 20 -4.91 3.09 14.90
C VAL A 20 -4.33 3.00 13.49
N PHE A 21 -4.91 2.16 12.64
CA PHE A 21 -4.47 1.95 11.27
C PHE A 21 -4.61 3.21 10.42
N GLU A 22 -5.70 3.97 10.55
CA GLU A 22 -5.85 5.23 9.83
C GLU A 22 -4.71 6.22 10.16
N ALA A 23 -4.38 6.38 11.45
CA ALA A 23 -3.27 7.23 11.88
C ALA A 23 -1.91 6.73 11.34
N LEU A 24 -1.71 5.41 11.32
CA LEU A 24 -0.52 4.80 10.75
C LEU A 24 -0.43 5.01 9.23
N LEU A 25 -1.56 4.92 8.53
CA LEU A 25 -1.64 5.10 7.09
C LEU A 25 -1.32 6.55 6.69
N GLN A 26 -1.82 7.53 7.44
CA GLN A 26 -1.46 8.96 7.26
C GLN A 26 0.03 9.21 7.55
N SER A 27 0.56 8.60 8.61
CA SER A 27 1.98 8.69 8.95
C SER A 27 2.86 8.05 7.86
N PHE A 28 2.45 6.90 7.33
CA PHE A 28 3.14 6.21 6.25
C PHE A 28 3.24 7.11 5.01
N GLN A 29 2.16 7.75 4.60
CA GLN A 29 2.16 8.63 3.42
C GLN A 29 3.06 9.85 3.59
N SER A 30 2.97 10.51 4.74
CA SER A 30 3.72 11.75 5.00
C SER A 30 5.22 11.51 5.21
N THR A 31 5.61 10.34 5.72
CA THR A 31 7.00 10.09 6.13
C THR A 31 7.68 8.92 5.42
N VAL A 32 7.01 7.78 5.27
CA VAL A 32 7.64 6.52 4.83
C VAL A 32 7.59 6.36 3.31
N LEU A 33 6.50 6.79 2.69
CA LEU A 33 6.29 6.69 1.24
C LEU A 33 7.41 7.40 0.46
N THR A 34 7.92 8.51 0.99
CA THR A 34 8.95 9.35 0.37
C THR A 34 10.35 9.13 0.93
N ALA A 35 10.47 8.47 2.10
CA ALA A 35 11.75 8.17 2.71
C ALA A 35 12.40 6.95 2.04
N TYR A 36 13.24 7.22 1.04
CA TYR A 36 14.06 6.25 0.30
C TYR A 36 14.92 5.29 1.17
N LYS A 37 15.04 5.53 2.49
CA LYS A 37 15.89 4.76 3.42
C LYS A 37 15.16 4.14 4.61
N SER A 38 13.83 4.26 4.70
CA SER A 38 13.12 3.62 5.82
C SER A 38 13.17 2.10 5.65
N LYS A 39 13.96 1.42 6.48
CA LYS A 39 14.15 -0.04 6.43
C LYS A 39 13.14 -0.80 7.29
N PHE A 40 12.45 -0.11 8.20
CA PHE A 40 11.66 -0.76 9.25
C PHE A 40 10.18 -0.35 9.26
N ALA A 41 9.84 0.89 8.93
CA ALA A 41 8.46 1.37 9.06
C ALA A 41 7.46 0.65 8.14
N GLN A 42 7.90 0.17 6.98
CA GLN A 42 7.10 -0.66 6.07
C GLN A 42 6.66 -1.99 6.69
N PHE A 43 7.43 -2.55 7.63
CA PHE A 43 7.05 -3.78 8.32
C PHE A 43 5.94 -3.53 9.36
N VAL A 44 5.80 -2.31 9.88
CA VAL A 44 4.66 -1.93 10.74
C VAL A 44 3.37 -1.97 9.94
N MET A 45 3.35 -1.35 8.75
CA MET A 45 2.19 -1.41 7.86
C MET A 45 1.88 -2.84 7.43
N PHE A 46 2.90 -3.60 7.02
CA PHE A 46 2.73 -4.99 6.61
C PHE A 46 2.13 -5.84 7.73
N TYR A 47 2.62 -5.69 8.97
CA TYR A 47 2.12 -6.45 10.10
C TYR A 47 0.67 -6.05 10.45
N ALA A 48 0.35 -4.76 10.50
CA ALA A 48 -1.02 -4.32 10.74
C ALA A 48 -2.01 -4.87 9.70
N CYS A 49 -1.62 -4.86 8.41
CA CYS A 49 -2.42 -5.46 7.35
C CYS A 49 -2.54 -6.99 7.48
N SER A 50 -1.57 -7.67 8.08
CA SER A 50 -1.63 -9.12 8.29
C SER A 50 -2.59 -9.53 9.42
N LEU A 51 -2.85 -8.63 10.38
CA LEU A 51 -3.82 -8.85 11.46
C LEU A 51 -5.26 -8.74 10.95
N ASP A 52 -5.50 -7.82 10.02
CA ASP A 52 -6.81 -7.62 9.40
C ASP A 52 -6.68 -7.39 7.88
N PRO A 53 -6.52 -8.49 7.11
CA PRO A 53 -6.32 -8.39 5.67
C PRO A 53 -7.54 -7.82 4.92
N GLU A 54 -8.75 -8.08 5.44
CA GLU A 54 -10.00 -7.71 4.78
C GLU A 54 -10.25 -6.21 4.87
N ASP A 55 -9.99 -5.59 6.02
CA ASP A 55 -10.15 -4.14 6.20
C ASP A 55 -8.82 -3.38 6.00
N CYS A 56 -7.87 -3.53 6.93
CA CYS A 56 -6.61 -2.78 6.91
C CYS A 56 -5.79 -3.06 5.63
N GLY A 57 -5.71 -4.34 5.22
CA GLY A 57 -5.04 -4.74 3.99
C GLY A 57 -5.67 -4.10 2.74
N THR A 58 -7.00 -4.12 2.64
CA THR A 58 -7.74 -3.51 1.52
C THR A 58 -7.59 -2.00 1.50
N GLN A 59 -7.62 -1.34 2.66
CA GLN A 59 -7.39 0.10 2.78
C GLN A 59 -5.98 0.49 2.30
N PHE A 60 -4.96 -0.27 2.70
CA PHE A 60 -3.59 -0.02 2.26
C PHE A 60 -3.44 -0.13 0.75
N VAL A 61 -3.93 -1.22 0.15
CA VAL A 61 -3.89 -1.44 -1.29
C VAL A 61 -4.64 -0.35 -2.04
N SER A 62 -5.84 0.01 -1.57
CA SER A 62 -6.67 1.04 -2.19
C SER A 62 -5.96 2.39 -2.18
N ARG A 63 -5.31 2.75 -1.07
CA ARG A 63 -4.58 4.01 -0.96
C ARG A 63 -3.34 4.07 -1.86
N LEU A 64 -2.57 2.98 -1.95
CA LEU A 64 -1.42 2.92 -2.86
C LEU A 64 -1.86 3.00 -4.33
N LEU A 65 -2.96 2.35 -4.69
CA LEU A 65 -3.55 2.44 -6.04
C LEU A 65 -4.03 3.85 -6.35
N GLU A 66 -4.69 4.52 -5.40
CA GLU A 66 -5.15 5.90 -5.55
C GLU A 66 -3.97 6.84 -5.81
N ILE A 67 -2.91 6.74 -4.98
CA ILE A 67 -1.71 7.56 -5.14
C ILE A 67 -1.09 7.32 -6.51
N PHE A 68 -0.93 6.06 -6.92
CA PHE A 68 -0.35 5.69 -8.21
C PHE A 68 -1.14 6.24 -9.40
N LYS A 69 -2.47 6.18 -9.36
CA LYS A 69 -3.36 6.62 -10.45
C LYS A 69 -3.56 8.13 -10.52
N SER A 70 -3.32 8.83 -9.42
CA SER A 70 -3.56 10.26 -9.33
C SER A 70 -2.61 11.06 -10.23
N THR A 71 -3.12 12.14 -10.80
CA THR A 71 -2.32 13.16 -11.52
C THR A 71 -1.86 14.29 -10.60
N ILE A 72 -2.35 14.32 -9.35
CA ILE A 72 -2.06 15.36 -8.36
C ILE A 72 -0.74 15.09 -7.65
N TYR A 73 -0.41 13.80 -7.40
CA TYR A 73 0.83 13.46 -6.71
C TYR A 73 2.05 13.51 -7.64
N PRO A 74 3.23 13.97 -7.16
CA PRO A 74 4.48 13.96 -7.92
C PRO A 74 4.84 12.55 -8.43
N GLN A 75 5.55 12.47 -9.55
CA GLN A 75 5.95 11.21 -10.16
C GLN A 75 6.66 10.26 -9.17
N ASP A 76 7.57 10.78 -8.35
CA ASP A 76 8.32 9.98 -7.37
C ASP A 76 7.42 9.30 -6.33
N TRP A 77 6.34 9.97 -5.92
CA TRP A 77 5.36 9.40 -4.99
C TRP A 77 4.58 8.26 -5.64
N ARG A 78 4.16 8.45 -6.89
CA ARG A 78 3.43 7.43 -7.66
C ARG A 78 4.29 6.19 -7.89
N MET A 79 5.55 6.39 -8.25
CA MET A 79 6.52 5.31 -8.43
C MET A 79 6.81 4.57 -7.12
N SER A 80 6.93 5.31 -6.01
CA SER A 80 7.11 4.72 -4.68
C SER A 80 5.86 3.92 -4.26
N ALA A 81 4.66 4.44 -4.51
CA ALA A 81 3.41 3.77 -4.18
C ALA A 81 3.26 2.43 -4.91
N VAL A 82 3.52 2.38 -6.21
CA VAL A 82 3.47 1.13 -6.97
C VAL A 82 4.58 0.15 -6.58
N ALA A 83 5.77 0.64 -6.19
CA ALA A 83 6.84 -0.20 -5.67
C ALA A 83 6.46 -0.84 -4.32
N TYR A 84 5.87 -0.07 -3.40
CA TYR A 84 5.34 -0.60 -2.13
C TYR A 84 4.21 -1.59 -2.37
N LEU A 85 3.31 -1.32 -3.33
CA LEU A 85 2.22 -2.22 -3.66
C LEU A 85 2.72 -3.56 -4.22
N ALA A 86 3.65 -3.53 -5.19
CA ALA A 86 4.26 -4.75 -5.72
C ALA A 86 5.02 -5.53 -4.64
N SER A 87 5.73 -4.82 -3.77
CA SER A 87 6.45 -5.40 -2.62
C SER A 87 5.49 -6.08 -1.63
N TYR A 88 4.34 -5.46 -1.36
CA TYR A 88 3.30 -5.99 -0.48
C TYR A 88 2.66 -7.25 -1.08
N LEU A 89 2.15 -7.18 -2.32
CA LEU A 89 1.48 -8.30 -2.99
C LEU A 89 2.36 -9.54 -3.15
N SER A 90 3.66 -9.35 -3.41
CA SER A 90 4.61 -10.47 -3.55
C SER A 90 4.94 -11.18 -2.24
N ARG A 91 4.69 -10.54 -1.08
CA ARG A 91 5.06 -11.07 0.25
C ARG A 91 3.85 -11.42 1.12
N ALA A 92 2.70 -10.82 0.88
CA ALA A 92 1.49 -10.97 1.67
C ALA A 92 0.80 -12.33 1.41
N ARG A 93 1.35 -13.40 1.99
CA ARG A 93 0.84 -14.79 1.88
C ARG A 93 -0.54 -15.00 2.50
N PHE A 94 -1.02 -14.04 3.28
CA PHE A 94 -2.34 -14.03 3.92
C PHE A 94 -3.45 -13.52 2.99
N LEU A 95 -3.11 -13.02 1.78
CA LEU A 95 -4.10 -12.61 0.79
C LEU A 95 -4.56 -13.80 -0.06
N LEU A 96 -5.82 -13.77 -0.48
CA LEU A 96 -6.36 -14.73 -1.46
C LEU A 96 -5.69 -14.55 -2.83
N PRO A 97 -5.30 -15.63 -3.53
CA PRO A 97 -4.71 -15.53 -4.87
C PRO A 97 -5.59 -14.76 -5.86
N SER A 98 -6.91 -14.94 -5.80
CA SER A 98 -7.88 -14.23 -6.62
C SER A 98 -7.83 -12.71 -6.40
N TYR A 99 -7.68 -12.27 -5.15
CA TYR A 99 -7.53 -10.86 -4.81
C TYR A 99 -6.24 -10.30 -5.41
N VAL A 100 -5.11 -11.01 -5.28
CA VAL A 100 -3.83 -10.58 -5.87
C VAL A 100 -3.94 -10.42 -7.38
N THR A 101 -4.57 -11.37 -8.09
CA THR A 101 -4.77 -11.28 -9.54
C THR A 101 -5.58 -10.04 -9.93
N ILE A 102 -6.69 -9.75 -9.24
CA ILE A 102 -7.52 -8.56 -9.51
C ILE A 102 -6.69 -7.27 -9.39
N ILE A 103 -5.83 -7.16 -8.37
CA ILE A 103 -4.99 -5.98 -8.19
C ILE A 103 -3.92 -5.89 -9.28
N LEU A 104 -3.32 -7.01 -9.69
CA LEU A 104 -2.34 -7.05 -10.78
C LEU A 104 -2.95 -6.66 -12.13
N GLU A 105 -4.16 -7.13 -12.43
CA GLU A 105 -4.90 -6.72 -13.63
C GLU A 105 -5.17 -5.21 -13.64
N ARG A 106 -5.60 -4.66 -12.49
CA ARG A 106 -5.81 -3.21 -12.34
C ARG A 106 -4.52 -2.41 -12.57
N LEU A 107 -3.38 -2.91 -12.10
CA LEU A 107 -2.08 -2.29 -12.34
C LEU A 107 -1.71 -2.36 -13.81
N ALA A 108 -1.77 -3.54 -14.43
CA ALA A 108 -1.47 -3.74 -15.83
C ALA A 108 -2.29 -2.81 -16.73
N CYS A 109 -3.62 -2.77 -16.56
CA CYS A 109 -4.49 -1.87 -17.31
C CYS A 109 -4.07 -0.39 -17.17
N THR A 110 -3.70 0.05 -15.97
CA THR A 110 -3.27 1.43 -15.73
C THR A 110 -1.93 1.74 -16.41
N PHE A 111 -0.98 0.80 -16.36
CA PHE A 111 0.31 0.92 -17.06
C PHE A 111 0.12 0.99 -18.58
N PHE A 112 -0.71 0.12 -19.16
CA PHE A 112 -0.99 0.12 -20.59
C PHE A 112 -1.58 1.45 -21.06
N VAL A 113 -2.59 1.98 -20.36
CA VAL A 113 -3.19 3.28 -20.70
C VAL A 113 -2.18 4.41 -20.57
N SER A 114 -1.36 4.41 -19.53
CA SER A 114 -0.33 5.45 -19.31
C SER A 114 0.74 5.43 -20.41
N CYS A 115 1.24 4.25 -20.77
CA CYS A 115 2.21 4.09 -21.86
C CYS A 115 1.59 4.44 -23.22
N PHE A 116 0.34 4.07 -23.47
CA PHE A 116 -0.37 4.42 -24.70
C PHE A 116 -0.56 5.94 -24.84
N ASN A 117 -0.97 6.61 -23.77
CA ASN A 117 -1.13 8.07 -23.76
C ASN A 117 0.20 8.81 -23.93
N LEU A 118 1.31 8.28 -23.38
CA LEU A 118 2.64 8.85 -23.60
C LEU A 118 3.10 8.72 -25.06
N LEU A 119 2.70 7.65 -25.74
CA LEU A 119 3.01 7.45 -27.16
C LEU A 119 2.19 8.35 -28.09
N HIS A 120 0.96 8.74 -27.70
CA HIS A 120 0.08 9.59 -28.52
C HIS A 120 0.13 11.09 -28.19
N ASN A 121 0.73 11.52 -27.08
CA ASN A 121 0.92 12.96 -26.77
C ASN A 121 2.19 13.56 -27.40
N HIS A 122 2.87 12.80 -28.27
CA HIS A 122 4.06 13.25 -28.99
C HIS A 122 3.80 13.59 -30.48
N ASP A 123 2.54 13.55 -30.93
CA ASP A 123 2.06 14.07 -32.22
C ASP A 123 1.19 15.32 -32.01
#